data_AF-U1GNT2-F1
#
_entry.id   AF-U1GNT2-F1
#
_cell.length_a   1.000
_cell.length_b   1.000
_cell.length_c   1.000
_cell.angle_alpha   90.00
_cell.angle_beta   90.00
_cell.angle_gamma   90.00
#
_symmetry.space_group_name_H-M   'P 1'
#
loop_
_entity.id
_entity.type
_entity.pdbx_description
1 polymer ?
#
loop_
_entity_poly.entity_id
_entity_poly.type
_entity_poly.pdbx_seq_one_letter_code
_entity_poly.pdbx_strand_id
1 'polypeptide(L)'
;MNHQYLFQLENTEWMSNNVRDRAIKKVHAIDQKIGYPTSNPNVLDPEALRKYYDAVVISNTTFFENKVQVAHFETRQAWNKLGKPTRRDEWDMTVRTVDAYYNPAGNEIVFPAGIMQAPVFYDPSVY
;
A
#
# COMPACT_ATOMS: atom_id res chain seq x y z
N MET A 1 18.02 -5.94 0.99
CA MET A 1 17.32 -6.89 0.07
C MET A 1 17.53 -6.56 -1.40
N ASN A 2 17.26 -5.34 -1.88
CA ASN A 2 17.37 -5.01 -3.31
C ASN A 2 18.74 -5.31 -3.93
N HIS A 3 19.85 -4.98 -3.26
CA HIS A 3 21.20 -5.24 -3.77
C HIS A 3 21.46 -6.74 -3.99
N GLN A 4 21.03 -7.59 -3.06
CA GLN A 4 21.21 -9.05 -3.18
C GLN A 4 20.39 -9.62 -4.34
N TYR A 5 19.17 -9.12 -4.55
CA TYR A 5 18.33 -9.57 -5.65
C TYR A 5 18.90 -9.14 -7.02
N LEU A 6 19.44 -7.92 -7.12
CA LEU A 6 20.14 -7.46 -8.32
C LEU A 6 21.36 -8.35 -8.62
N PHE A 7 22.17 -8.66 -7.61
CA PHE A 7 23.29 -9.60 -7.76
C PHE A 7 22.83 -10.97 -8.28
N GLN A 8 21.71 -11.51 -7.76
CA GLN A 8 21.15 -12.77 -8.25
C GLN A 8 20.71 -12.69 -9.72
N LEU A 9 20.05 -11.59 -10.12
CA LEU A 9 19.64 -11.38 -11.52
C LEU A 9 20.84 -11.34 -12.47
N GLU A 10 21.93 -10.70 -12.06
CA GLU A 10 23.18 -10.63 -12.83
C GLU A 10 23.82 -12.00 -13.05
N ASN A 11 23.79 -12.85 -12.02
CA ASN A 11 24.40 -14.18 -12.06
C ASN A 11 23.45 -15.29 -12.55
N THR A 12 22.24 -14.95 -12.98
CA THR A 12 21.27 -15.94 -13.46
C THR A 12 21.51 -16.29 -14.94
N GLU A 13 21.78 -17.57 -15.21
CA GLU A 13 22.17 -18.05 -16.55
C GLU A 13 20.98 -18.35 -17.49
N TRP A 14 19.80 -18.67 -16.95
CA TRP A 14 18.65 -19.06 -17.80
C TRP A 14 18.00 -17.88 -18.55
N MET A 15 18.32 -16.64 -18.17
CA MET A 15 17.81 -15.42 -18.82
C MET A 15 18.81 -14.89 -19.86
N SER A 16 18.31 -14.52 -21.04
CA SER A 16 19.09 -13.73 -21.99
C SER A 16 19.43 -12.34 -21.42
N ASN A 17 20.51 -11.73 -21.93
CA ASN A 17 20.96 -10.41 -21.48
C ASN A 17 19.86 -9.33 -21.58
N ASN A 18 19.07 -9.30 -22.67
CA ASN A 18 17.99 -8.32 -22.83
C ASN A 18 16.88 -8.47 -21.77
N VAL A 19 16.53 -9.72 -21.43
CA VAL A 19 15.52 -10.02 -20.39
C VAL A 19 16.05 -9.58 -19.03
N ARG A 20 17.32 -9.88 -18.74
CA ARG A 20 17.99 -9.46 -17.49
C ARG A 20 17.99 -7.94 -17.34
N ASP A 21 18.37 -7.19 -18.37
CA ASP A 21 18.38 -5.72 -18.32
C ASP A 21 17.00 -5.14 -18.01
N ARG A 22 15.94 -5.73 -18.59
CA ARG A 22 14.55 -5.33 -18.30
C ARG A 22 14.15 -5.65 -16.86
N ALA A 23 14.55 -6.82 -16.34
CA ALA A 23 14.28 -7.21 -14.96
C ALA A 23 14.98 -6.26 -13.96
N ILE A 24 16.25 -5.93 -14.21
CA ILE A 24 17.02 -4.97 -13.40
C ILE A 24 16.34 -3.60 -13.41
N LYS A 25 15.95 -3.09 -14.60
CA LYS A 25 15.20 -1.83 -14.70
C LYS A 25 13.90 -1.85 -13.90
N LYS A 26 13.16 -2.97 -13.92
CA LYS A 26 11.94 -3.14 -13.13
C LYS A 26 12.23 -3.06 -11.63
N VAL A 27 13.27 -3.74 -11.15
CA VAL A 27 13.67 -3.72 -9.73
C VAL A 27 14.05 -2.31 -9.27
N HIS A 28 14.82 -1.58 -10.08
CA HIS A 28 15.15 -0.19 -9.78
C HIS A 28 13.95 0.75 -9.74
N ALA A 29 12.90 0.43 -10.50
CA ALA A 29 11.67 1.19 -10.54
C ALA A 29 10.64 0.77 -9.47
N ILE A 30 10.99 -0.13 -8.52
CA ILE A 30 10.06 -0.53 -7.46
C ILE A 30 9.86 0.64 -6.50
N ASP A 31 8.61 1.05 -6.33
CA ASP A 31 8.21 2.00 -5.29
C ASP A 31 7.98 1.28 -3.95
N GLN A 32 8.35 1.92 -2.85
CA GLN A 32 8.29 1.33 -1.51
C GLN A 32 7.38 2.15 -0.60
N LYS A 33 6.32 1.52 -0.10
CA LYS A 33 5.38 2.11 0.84
C LYS A 33 5.50 1.44 2.19
N ILE A 34 5.87 2.20 3.21
CA ILE A 34 6.32 1.68 4.52
C ILE A 34 5.49 2.35 5.61
N GLY A 35 4.86 1.55 6.47
CA GLY A 35 4.09 2.00 7.62
C GLY A 35 2.67 2.43 7.27
N TYR A 36 2.51 3.65 6.73
CA TYR A 36 1.19 4.28 6.56
C TYR A 36 1.15 5.34 5.44
N PRO A 37 -0.05 5.64 4.88
CA PRO A 37 -0.21 6.65 3.83
C PRO A 37 -0.08 8.08 4.37
N THR A 38 0.64 8.93 3.63
CA THR A 38 0.86 10.34 3.96
C THR A 38 0.08 11.32 3.07
N SER A 39 -0.77 10.84 2.17
CA SER A 39 -1.49 11.71 1.22
C SER A 39 -2.90 11.26 0.84
N ASN A 40 -3.22 9.96 0.77
CA ASN A 40 -4.55 9.49 0.33
C ASN A 40 -5.16 8.37 1.20
N PRO A 41 -5.74 8.71 2.37
CA PRO A 41 -5.61 9.99 3.07
C PRO A 41 -4.28 10.09 3.83
N ASN A 42 -3.85 11.31 4.15
CA ASN A 42 -2.77 11.50 5.12
C ASN A 42 -3.28 11.10 6.52
N VAL A 43 -2.89 9.93 7.02
CA VAL A 43 -3.37 9.46 8.33
C VAL A 43 -2.74 10.18 9.51
N LEU A 44 -1.71 10.99 9.28
CA LEU A 44 -1.09 11.83 10.30
C LEU A 44 -1.75 13.20 10.43
N ASP A 45 -2.63 13.57 9.50
CA ASP A 45 -3.32 14.87 9.49
C ASP A 45 -4.80 14.67 9.86
N PRO A 46 -5.22 15.11 11.06
CA PRO A 46 -6.61 15.00 11.50
C PRO A 46 -7.61 15.69 10.57
N GLU A 47 -7.23 16.81 9.95
CA GLU A 47 -8.11 17.55 9.05
C GLU A 47 -8.25 16.83 7.69
N ALA A 48 -7.15 16.26 7.18
CA ALA A 48 -7.19 15.40 6.01
C ALA A 48 -8.10 14.18 6.23
N LEU A 49 -8.00 13.54 7.40
CA LEU A 49 -8.88 12.42 7.78
C LEU A 49 -10.34 12.85 7.91
N ARG A 50 -10.61 13.98 8.58
CA ARG A 50 -11.97 14.52 8.72
C ARG A 50 -12.61 14.76 7.35
N LYS A 51 -11.87 15.40 6.44
CA LYS A 51 -12.32 15.65 5.07
C LYS A 51 -12.54 14.36 4.28
N TYR A 52 -11.67 13.36 4.45
CA TYR A 52 -11.79 12.08 3.76
C TYR A 52 -13.08 11.34 4.14
N TYR A 53 -13.50 11.41 5.42
CA TYR A 53 -14.69 10.75 5.93
C TYR A 53 -15.92 11.66 6.08
N ASP A 54 -15.90 12.88 5.54
CA ASP A 54 -16.95 13.90 5.74
C ASP A 54 -18.35 13.42 5.31
N ALA A 55 -18.42 12.53 4.32
CA ALA A 55 -19.67 11.95 3.82
C ALA A 55 -20.16 10.70 4.59
N VAL A 56 -19.48 10.30 5.67
CA VAL A 56 -19.79 9.09 6.44
C VAL A 56 -20.39 9.50 7.78
N VAL A 57 -21.71 9.32 7.92
CA VAL A 57 -22.43 9.59 9.17
C VAL A 57 -22.67 8.27 9.89
N ILE A 58 -22.23 8.19 11.15
CA ILE A 58 -22.31 7.00 11.99
C ILE A 58 -23.13 7.32 13.25
N SER A 59 -23.98 6.39 13.67
CA SER A 59 -24.75 6.47 14.92
C SER A 59 -24.45 5.29 15.83
N ASN A 60 -24.48 5.50 17.15
CA ASN A 60 -24.22 4.46 18.15
C ASN A 60 -25.39 3.47 18.33
N THR A 61 -26.56 3.73 17.74
CA THR A 61 -27.78 2.91 17.89
C THR A 61 -28.16 2.10 16.65
N THR A 62 -27.53 2.37 15.50
CA THR A 62 -27.99 1.86 14.18
C THR A 62 -26.86 1.16 13.42
N PHE A 63 -26.53 -0.07 13.83
CA PHE A 63 -25.40 -0.83 13.25
C PHE A 63 -25.59 -1.13 11.75
N PHE A 64 -26.79 -1.53 11.34
CA PHE A 64 -27.03 -1.89 9.94
C PHE A 64 -26.89 -0.67 9.02
N GLU A 65 -27.47 0.46 9.42
CA GLU A 65 -27.39 1.73 8.71
C GLU A 65 -25.94 2.20 8.61
N ASN A 66 -25.13 2.04 9.66
CA ASN A 66 -23.70 2.34 9.61
C ASN A 66 -22.98 1.50 8.54
N LYS A 67 -23.31 0.20 8.44
CA LYS A 67 -22.73 -0.67 7.41
C LYS A 67 -23.14 -0.23 6.00
N VAL A 68 -24.39 0.18 5.81
CA VAL A 68 -24.89 0.73 4.54
C VAL A 68 -24.17 2.03 4.18
N GLN A 69 -23.96 2.94 5.14
CA GLN A 69 -23.22 4.19 4.93
C GLN A 69 -21.76 3.95 4.50
N VAL A 70 -21.07 3.00 5.15
CA VAL A 70 -19.71 2.62 4.76
C VAL A 70 -19.67 2.01 3.35
N ALA A 71 -20.62 1.13 3.00
CA ALA A 71 -20.70 0.55 1.66
C ALA A 71 -20.94 1.61 0.57
N HIS A 72 -21.79 2.61 0.84
CA HIS A 72 -21.98 3.75 -0.06
C HIS A 72 -20.69 4.56 -0.22
N PHE A 73 -19.97 4.80 0.88
CA PHE A 73 -18.69 5.49 0.85
C PHE A 73 -17.66 4.75 -0.03
N GLU A 74 -17.45 3.46 0.20
CA GLU A 74 -16.51 2.64 -0.58
C GLU A 74 -16.87 2.62 -2.07
N THR A 75 -18.16 2.47 -2.38
CA THR A 75 -18.67 2.53 -3.75
C THR A 75 -18.39 3.88 -4.39
N ARG A 76 -18.71 4.99 -3.72
CA ARG A 76 -18.41 6.35 -4.21
C ARG A 76 -16.92 6.55 -4.45
N GLN A 77 -16.06 6.05 -3.57
CA GLN A 77 -14.61 6.13 -3.73
C GLN A 77 -14.14 5.38 -4.98
N ALA A 78 -14.69 4.19 -5.26
CA ALA A 78 -14.38 3.45 -6.48
C ALA A 78 -14.82 4.20 -7.74
N TRP A 79 -16.07 4.69 -7.78
CA TRP A 79 -16.58 5.47 -8.91
C TRP A 79 -15.81 6.78 -9.12
N ASN A 80 -15.37 7.42 -8.04
CA ASN A 80 -14.57 8.64 -8.11
C ASN A 80 -13.21 8.47 -8.80
N LYS A 81 -12.73 7.23 -8.98
CA LYS A 81 -11.49 6.92 -9.71
C LYS A 81 -11.72 6.71 -11.21
N LEU A 82 -12.97 6.47 -11.63
CA LEU A 82 -13.29 6.18 -13.03
C LEU A 82 -12.91 7.36 -13.93
N GLY A 83 -12.18 7.07 -15.03
CA GLY A 83 -11.74 8.06 -16.01
C GLY A 83 -10.63 9.00 -15.54
N LYS A 84 -10.03 8.77 -14.36
CA LYS A 84 -8.94 9.58 -13.81
C LYS A 84 -7.61 8.81 -13.86
N PRO A 85 -6.46 9.50 -13.86
CA PRO A 85 -5.16 8.85 -13.71
C PRO A 85 -5.09 8.00 -12.43
N THR A 86 -4.35 6.90 -12.49
CA THR A 86 -4.09 6.05 -11.33
C THR A 86 -3.44 6.86 -10.22
N ARG A 87 -4.05 6.80 -9.03
CA ARG A 87 -3.49 7.40 -7.81
C ARG A 87 -2.46 6.45 -7.23
N ARG A 88 -1.19 6.76 -7.44
CA ARG A 88 -0.07 5.89 -7.01
C ARG A 88 0.19 5.90 -5.52
N ASP A 89 -0.44 6.79 -4.77
CA ASP A 89 -0.27 6.94 -3.33
C ASP A 89 -1.41 6.31 -2.51
N GLU A 90 -2.35 5.65 -3.16
CA GLU A 90 -3.36 4.83 -2.49
C GLU A 90 -2.77 3.51 -1.98
N TRP A 91 -3.39 2.95 -0.94
CA TRP A 91 -2.97 1.70 -0.31
C TRP A 91 -4.12 0.70 -0.34
N ASP A 92 -3.83 -0.55 -0.70
CA ASP A 92 -4.82 -1.63 -0.73
C ASP A 92 -5.07 -2.26 0.64
N MET A 93 -4.16 -2.02 1.60
CA MET A 93 -4.25 -2.51 2.98
C MET A 93 -4.28 -1.36 3.97
N THR A 94 -5.00 -1.56 5.07
CA THR A 94 -5.01 -0.60 6.18
C THR A 94 -3.70 -0.68 6.97
N VAL A 95 -3.36 0.41 7.67
CA VAL A 95 -2.14 0.51 8.49
C VAL A 95 -1.99 -0.63 9.51
N ARG A 96 -3.11 -1.16 10.03
CA ARG A 96 -3.12 -2.20 11.08
C ARG A 96 -3.05 -3.63 10.54
N THR A 97 -3.10 -3.82 9.23
CA THR A 97 -3.06 -5.15 8.62
C THR A 97 -1.69 -5.79 8.86
N VAL A 98 -1.70 -7.03 9.38
CA VAL A 98 -0.48 -7.84 9.58
C VAL A 98 -0.25 -8.68 8.33
N ASP A 99 0.18 -8.02 7.26
CA ASP A 99 0.46 -8.63 5.96
C ASP A 99 1.35 -7.70 5.13
N ALA A 100 1.75 -8.10 3.93
CA ALA A 100 2.45 -7.27 2.96
C ALA A 100 2.00 -7.62 1.54
N TYR A 101 2.14 -6.69 0.59
CA TYR A 101 1.75 -6.97 -0.80
C TYR A 101 2.70 -6.35 -1.81
N TYR A 102 2.63 -6.91 -3.03
CA TYR A 102 3.19 -6.33 -4.25
C TYR A 102 2.04 -6.03 -5.21
N ASN A 103 1.98 -4.81 -5.74
CA ASN A 103 1.04 -4.43 -6.80
C ASN A 103 1.80 -4.35 -8.14
N PRO A 104 1.54 -5.28 -9.08
CA PRO A 104 2.25 -5.32 -10.37
C PRO A 104 2.02 -4.10 -11.27
N ALA A 105 0.83 -3.50 -11.23
CA ALA A 105 0.49 -2.36 -12.08
C ALA A 105 1.19 -1.07 -11.63
N GLY A 106 1.31 -0.89 -10.31
CA GLY A 106 2.09 0.21 -9.70
C GLY A 106 3.60 -0.06 -9.65
N ASN A 107 4.01 -1.33 -9.78
CA ASN A 107 5.35 -1.82 -9.46
C ASN A 107 5.78 -1.37 -8.06
N GLU A 108 4.94 -1.65 -7.06
CA GLU A 108 5.15 -1.19 -5.68
C GLU A 108 5.11 -2.35 -4.69
N ILE A 109 5.95 -2.27 -3.67
CA ILE A 109 5.95 -3.16 -2.50
C ILE A 109 5.48 -2.36 -1.28
N VAL A 110 4.60 -2.96 -0.48
CA VAL A 110 3.93 -2.25 0.61
C VAL A 110 3.96 -3.06 1.89
N PHE A 111 4.42 -2.42 2.96
CA PHE A 111 4.55 -2.98 4.30
C PHE A 111 3.79 -2.08 5.30
N PRO A 112 2.51 -2.36 5.60
CA PRO A 112 1.76 -1.66 6.64
C PRO A 112 2.44 -1.75 8.01
N ALA A 113 2.21 -0.77 8.89
CA ALA A 113 2.79 -0.78 10.23
C ALA A 113 2.40 -2.03 11.04
N GLY A 114 1.25 -2.63 10.74
CA GLY A 114 0.79 -3.87 11.36
C GLY A 114 1.74 -5.07 11.18
N ILE A 115 2.47 -5.18 10.07
CA ILE A 115 3.48 -6.27 9.92
C ILE A 115 4.80 -5.94 10.63
N MET A 116 5.06 -4.68 10.98
CA MET A 116 6.32 -4.17 11.54
C MET A 116 6.47 -4.46 13.03
N GLN A 117 6.22 -5.70 13.41
CA GLN A 117 6.32 -6.19 14.78
C GLN A 117 6.85 -7.62 14.78
N ALA A 118 7.26 -8.09 15.95
CA ALA A 118 7.74 -9.45 16.11
C ALA A 118 6.63 -10.45 15.73
N PRO A 119 6.98 -11.60 15.10
CA PRO A 119 8.34 -12.08 14.80
C PRO A 119 8.89 -11.64 13.43
N VAL A 120 8.16 -10.84 12.65
CA VAL A 120 8.59 -10.49 11.28
C VAL A 120 9.66 -9.39 11.30
N PHE A 121 9.47 -8.38 12.16
CA PHE A 121 10.44 -7.32 12.40
C PHE A 121 10.72 -7.23 13.89
N TYR A 122 12.00 -7.22 14.25
CA TYR A 122 12.44 -7.03 15.62
C TYR A 122 12.87 -5.58 15.83
N ASP A 123 12.67 -5.07 17.03
CA ASP A 123 13.14 -3.75 17.42
C ASP A 123 14.68 -3.70 17.28
N PRO A 124 15.25 -2.68 16.59
CA PRO A 124 16.69 -2.53 16.47
C PRO A 124 17.45 -2.49 17.80
N SER A 125 16.78 -2.13 18.91
CA SER A 125 17.34 -2.05 20.26
C SER A 125 17.35 -3.39 21.01
N VAL A 126 16.75 -4.44 20.44
CA VAL A 126 16.73 -5.79 21.03
C VAL A 126 17.97 -6.60 20.63
N TYR A 127 18.96 -5.96 19.98
CA TYR A 127 20.29 -6.51 19.67
C TYR A 127 21.41 -5.50 19.95
#